data_AF-A0A6N0HWU1-F1
#
_entry.id   AF-A0A6N0HWU1-F1
#
_cell.length_a   1.000
_cell.length_b   1.000
_cell.length_c   1.000
_cell.angle_alpha   90.00
_cell.angle_beta   90.00
_cell.angle_gamma   90.00
#
_symmetry.space_group_name_H-M   'P 1'
#
loop_
_entity.id
_entity.type
_entity.pdbx_description
1 polymer ?
#
loop_
_entity_poly.entity_id
_entity_poly.type
_entity_poly.pdbx_seq_one_letter_code
_entity_poly.pdbx_strand_id
1 'polypeptide(L)'
;MDYVDANASAGSFSVSMDTTAPTVSSVSVPANATYVAGDNLYFTVNTTENVTVNTGGGTPTLALTIGATGKTASYVSGTGTSALVFRYTVESGLADTDGIAVGGSITLNSGTMKDAAGNDLTTTLNSVGSLTAVLVDSTAPTVSSVSVPANAT
;
A
#
# COMPACT_ATOMS: atom_id res chain seq x y z
N MET A 1 -4.21 70.22 -18.49
CA MET A 1 -4.45 70.62 -17.10
C MET A 1 -5.93 70.35 -16.90
N ASP A 2 -6.38 69.27 -16.24
CA ASP A 2 -5.77 68.56 -15.12
C ASP A 2 -6.44 67.19 -14.90
N TYR A 3 -5.59 66.19 -14.64
CA TYR A 3 -5.76 64.99 -13.82
C TYR A 3 -6.97 64.05 -14.03
N VAL A 4 -6.67 62.93 -14.69
CA VAL A 4 -7.37 61.65 -14.55
C VAL A 4 -7.03 61.04 -13.19
N ASP A 5 -8.00 60.41 -12.52
CA ASP A 5 -7.73 59.14 -11.84
C ASP A 5 -8.89 58.20 -12.12
N ALA A 6 -8.56 57.12 -12.81
CA ALA A 6 -9.41 55.95 -12.87
C ALA A 6 -9.50 55.37 -11.45
N ASN A 7 -10.71 55.28 -10.92
CA ASN A 7 -11.04 54.52 -9.72
C ASN A 7 -10.69 53.04 -9.97
N ALA A 8 -9.44 52.65 -9.69
CA ALA A 8 -9.00 51.28 -9.74
C ALA A 8 -9.70 50.51 -8.62
N SER A 9 -10.80 49.84 -8.96
CA SER A 9 -11.33 48.75 -8.14
C SER A 9 -10.21 47.75 -7.94
N ALA A 10 -9.55 47.79 -6.78
CA ALA A 10 -8.64 46.75 -6.32
C ALA A 10 -9.48 45.48 -6.12
N GLY A 11 -9.73 44.76 -7.22
CA GLY A 11 -10.30 43.44 -7.17
C GLY A 11 -9.38 42.59 -6.30
N SER A 12 -9.86 42.20 -5.13
CA SER A 12 -9.13 41.33 -4.23
C SER A 12 -8.89 40.02 -4.97
N PHE A 13 -7.66 39.75 -5.40
CA PHE A 13 -7.32 38.47 -6.00
C PHE A 13 -7.20 37.44 -4.87
N SER A 14 -8.33 36.84 -4.49
CA SER A 14 -8.34 35.76 -3.51
C SER A 14 -7.90 34.47 -4.20
N VAL A 15 -6.61 34.14 -4.11
CA VAL A 15 -6.12 32.79 -4.35
C VAL A 15 -6.42 31.96 -3.10
N SER A 16 -7.32 30.99 -3.22
CA SER A 16 -7.52 29.98 -2.17
C SER A 16 -6.48 28.90 -2.40
N MET A 17 -5.35 28.97 -1.67
CA MET A 17 -4.38 27.87 -1.64
C MET A 17 -4.96 26.73 -0.83
N ASP A 18 -4.96 25.53 -1.38
CA ASP A 18 -5.26 24.34 -0.60
C ASP A 18 -4.06 23.95 0.25
N THR A 19 -4.25 23.96 1.56
CA THR A 19 -3.23 23.62 2.56
C THR A 19 -3.57 22.33 3.31
N THR A 20 -4.58 21.59 2.87
CA THR A 20 -5.05 20.39 3.55
C THR A 20 -4.26 19.20 3.05
N ALA A 21 -3.50 18.55 3.95
CA ALA A 21 -2.80 17.33 3.59
C ALA A 21 -3.79 16.16 3.45
N PRO A 22 -3.67 15.31 2.42
CA PRO A 22 -4.46 14.10 2.35
C PRO A 22 -4.06 13.16 3.51
N THR A 23 -5.01 12.35 3.96
CA THR A 23 -4.81 11.33 5.01
C THR A 23 -5.32 9.97 4.55
N VAL A 24 -4.81 8.89 5.14
CA VAL A 24 -5.35 7.54 4.90
C VAL A 24 -6.63 7.34 5.72
N SER A 25 -7.75 7.12 5.04
CA SER A 25 -9.06 6.89 5.65
C SER A 25 -9.30 5.43 6.02
N SER A 26 -8.85 4.50 5.18
CA SER A 26 -8.99 3.06 5.40
C SER A 26 -7.98 2.26 4.58
N VAL A 27 -7.77 1.01 4.97
CA VAL A 27 -7.01 0.04 4.17
C VAL A 27 -7.87 -1.20 3.93
N SER A 28 -8.24 -1.43 2.67
CA SER A 28 -8.83 -2.70 2.24
C SER A 28 -7.74 -3.74 2.12
N VAL A 29 -8.00 -4.92 2.66
CA VAL A 29 -7.05 -6.03 2.75
C VAL A 29 -7.42 -7.16 1.77
N PRO A 30 -6.53 -8.14 1.53
CA PRO A 30 -6.86 -9.31 0.73
C PRO A 30 -8.08 -10.05 1.26
N ALA A 31 -8.74 -10.83 0.40
CA ALA A 31 -9.85 -11.67 0.81
C ALA A 31 -9.37 -12.74 1.82
N ASN A 32 -10.31 -13.23 2.62
CA ASN A 32 -10.07 -14.35 3.52
C ASN A 32 -9.79 -15.63 2.73
N ALA A 33 -8.58 -16.17 2.88
CA ALA A 33 -8.13 -17.40 2.24
C ALA A 33 -6.80 -17.86 2.85
N THR A 34 -6.40 -19.09 2.50
CA THR A 34 -5.00 -19.53 2.63
C THR A 34 -4.31 -19.32 1.29
N TYR A 35 -3.29 -18.47 1.28
CA TYR A 35 -2.51 -18.15 0.09
C TYR A 35 -1.26 -19.02 0.01
N VAL A 36 -0.90 -19.43 -1.21
CA VAL A 36 0.26 -20.29 -1.49
C VAL A 36 1.32 -19.54 -2.31
N ALA A 37 2.47 -20.16 -2.54
CA ALA A 37 3.55 -19.55 -3.32
C ALA A 37 3.05 -19.08 -4.71
N GLY A 38 3.38 -17.82 -5.06
CA GLY A 38 2.99 -17.19 -6.32
C GLY A 38 1.70 -16.38 -6.25
N ASP A 39 0.86 -16.57 -5.23
CA ASP A 39 -0.35 -15.77 -5.06
C ASP A 39 -0.06 -14.31 -4.75
N ASN A 40 -1.00 -13.43 -5.12
CA ASN A 40 -0.91 -12.00 -4.87
C ASN A 40 -1.83 -11.54 -3.75
N LEU A 41 -1.25 -10.89 -2.75
CA LEU A 41 -1.95 -10.16 -1.70
C LEU A 41 -2.06 -8.69 -2.11
N TYR A 42 -3.28 -8.22 -2.37
CA TYR A 42 -3.55 -6.83 -2.72
C TYR A 42 -4.07 -6.05 -1.51
N PHE A 43 -3.49 -4.88 -1.28
CA PHE A 43 -3.92 -3.91 -0.28
C PHE A 43 -4.29 -2.62 -0.99
N THR A 44 -5.49 -2.11 -0.73
CA THR A 44 -5.92 -0.81 -1.28
C THR A 44 -5.98 0.20 -0.15
N VAL A 45 -5.05 1.15 -0.18
CA VAL A 45 -5.01 2.29 0.74
C VAL A 45 -5.91 3.38 0.18
N ASN A 46 -6.98 3.69 0.90
CA ASN A 46 -7.93 4.74 0.52
C ASN A 46 -7.57 6.03 1.24
N THR A 47 -7.35 7.10 0.48
CA THR A 47 -7.02 8.43 0.99
C THR A 47 -8.22 9.37 0.94
N THR A 48 -8.19 10.46 1.71
CA THR A 48 -9.26 11.47 1.73
C THR A 48 -9.41 12.21 0.40
N GLU A 49 -8.33 12.33 -0.35
CA GLU A 49 -8.26 13.03 -1.64
C GLU A 49 -7.33 12.29 -2.60
N ASN A 50 -7.30 12.70 -3.86
CA ASN A 50 -6.46 12.11 -4.89
C ASN A 50 -4.96 12.33 -4.59
N VAL A 51 -4.16 11.28 -4.67
CA VAL A 51 -2.72 11.32 -4.41
C VAL A 51 -1.94 10.93 -5.65
N THR A 52 -1.02 11.80 -6.06
CA THR A 52 0.00 11.53 -7.07
C THR A 52 1.19 10.82 -6.41
N VAL A 53 1.51 9.63 -6.91
CA VAL A 53 2.64 8.83 -6.45
C VAL A 53 3.80 8.99 -7.44
N ASN A 54 4.95 9.45 -6.94
CA ASN A 54 6.20 9.50 -7.70
C ASN A 54 7.16 8.40 -7.22
N THR A 55 7.46 7.45 -8.10
CA THR A 55 8.34 6.32 -7.81
C THR A 55 9.77 6.48 -8.34
N GLY A 56 10.11 7.66 -8.88
CA GLY A 56 11.41 7.91 -9.52
C GLY A 56 12.60 7.89 -8.58
N GLY A 57 12.40 8.28 -7.31
CA GLY A 57 13.41 8.16 -6.25
C GLY A 57 13.38 6.82 -5.51
N GLY A 58 12.27 6.10 -5.61
CA GLY A 58 12.05 4.74 -5.11
C GLY A 58 10.56 4.45 -4.93
N THR A 59 10.21 3.19 -4.72
CA THR A 59 8.81 2.75 -4.72
C THR A 59 8.28 2.69 -3.29
N PRO A 60 7.14 3.35 -2.97
CA PRO A 60 6.55 3.25 -1.65
C PRO A 60 6.11 1.82 -1.32
N THR A 61 6.17 1.47 -0.04
CA THR A 61 5.88 0.12 0.44
C THR A 61 5.07 0.09 1.74
N LEU A 62 4.37 -1.02 1.95
CA LEU A 62 3.80 -1.42 3.23
C LEU A 62 4.65 -2.54 3.82
N ALA A 63 5.04 -2.40 5.10
CA ALA A 63 5.62 -3.50 5.83
C ALA A 63 4.53 -4.54 6.14
N LEU A 64 4.88 -5.82 6.00
CA LEU A 64 4.03 -6.96 6.35
C LEU A 64 4.76 -7.86 7.34
N THR A 65 4.01 -8.56 8.17
CA THR A 65 4.50 -9.69 8.95
C THR A 65 3.70 -10.92 8.52
N ILE A 66 4.41 -11.96 8.07
CA ILE A 66 3.83 -13.25 7.70
C ILE A 66 4.51 -14.31 8.56
N GLY A 67 3.78 -14.82 9.55
CA GLY A 67 4.31 -15.63 10.64
C GLY A 67 5.41 -14.88 11.38
N ALA A 68 6.64 -15.41 11.39
CA ALA A 68 7.80 -14.77 11.99
C ALA A 68 8.61 -13.86 11.04
N THR A 69 8.20 -13.74 9.77
CA THR A 69 9.03 -13.12 8.73
C THR A 69 8.49 -11.74 8.34
N GLY A 70 9.37 -10.73 8.35
CA GLY A 70 9.07 -9.42 7.79
C GLY A 70 9.09 -9.45 6.26
N LYS A 71 8.03 -8.97 5.64
CA LYS A 71 7.84 -8.88 4.18
C LYS A 71 7.39 -7.48 3.79
N THR A 72 7.31 -7.22 2.48
CA THR A 72 7.04 -5.88 1.97
C THR A 72 6.10 -5.95 0.77
N ALA A 73 4.95 -5.29 0.86
CA ALA A 73 4.09 -5.05 -0.30
C ALA A 73 4.49 -3.73 -0.99
N SER A 74 4.69 -3.76 -2.30
CA SER A 74 5.10 -2.59 -3.07
C SER A 74 3.91 -1.91 -3.73
N TYR A 75 3.94 -0.59 -3.83
CA TYR A 75 3.00 0.16 -4.64
C TYR A 75 3.03 -0.32 -6.10
N VAL A 76 1.85 -0.52 -6.70
CA VAL A 76 1.71 -1.03 -8.08
C VAL A 76 0.79 -0.18 -8.96
N SER A 77 -0.19 0.55 -8.41
CA SER A 77 -1.13 1.35 -9.20
C SER A 77 -1.94 2.34 -8.34
N GLY A 78 -2.64 3.28 -8.98
CA GLY A 78 -3.57 4.21 -8.32
C GLY A 78 -3.15 5.68 -8.30
N THR A 79 -2.02 6.04 -8.91
CA THR A 79 -1.52 7.42 -8.96
C THR A 79 -2.56 8.37 -9.57
N GLY A 80 -2.72 9.54 -8.96
CA GLY A 80 -3.73 10.52 -9.34
C GLY A 80 -5.15 10.17 -8.87
N THR A 81 -5.31 9.09 -8.10
CA THR A 81 -6.59 8.66 -7.51
C THR A 81 -6.53 8.64 -5.99
N SER A 82 -7.68 8.46 -5.33
CA SER A 82 -7.76 8.25 -3.88
C SER A 82 -7.61 6.79 -3.45
N ALA A 83 -7.36 5.86 -4.39
CA ALA A 83 -7.23 4.43 -4.12
C ALA A 83 -5.86 3.94 -4.61
N LEU A 84 -4.91 3.81 -3.68
CA LEU A 84 -3.53 3.41 -3.96
C LEU A 84 -3.37 1.91 -3.68
N VAL A 85 -2.94 1.16 -4.70
CA VAL A 85 -2.85 -0.30 -4.64
C VAL A 85 -1.42 -0.73 -4.38
N PHE A 86 -1.24 -1.56 -3.36
CA PHE A 86 0.00 -2.22 -2.98
C PHE A 86 -0.16 -3.73 -3.15
N ARG A 87 0.92 -4.41 -3.52
CA ARG A 87 0.93 -5.86 -3.77
C ARG A 87 2.13 -6.54 -3.15
N TYR A 88 1.90 -7.66 -2.50
CA TYR A 88 2.92 -8.66 -2.16
C TYR A 88 2.65 -9.95 -2.94
N THR A 89 3.71 -10.61 -3.42
CA THR A 89 3.63 -11.95 -4.01
C THR A 89 4.19 -12.94 -3.01
N VAL A 90 3.41 -13.96 -2.65
CA VAL A 90 3.80 -14.95 -1.65
C VAL A 90 5.01 -15.74 -2.15
N GLU A 91 6.11 -15.69 -1.41
CA GLU A 91 7.30 -16.51 -1.64
C GLU A 91 7.08 -17.94 -1.12
N SER A 92 7.88 -18.90 -1.56
CA SER A 92 7.87 -20.25 -1.01
C SER A 92 8.45 -20.30 0.41
N GLY A 93 8.01 -21.28 1.19
CA GLY A 93 8.54 -21.56 2.53
C GLY A 93 7.99 -20.67 3.65
N LEU A 94 6.86 -20.00 3.43
CA LEU A 94 6.17 -19.21 4.44
C LEU A 94 5.00 -19.99 5.04
N ALA A 95 4.74 -19.78 6.32
CA ALA A 95 3.59 -20.31 7.01
C ALA A 95 3.09 -19.27 8.02
N ASP A 96 1.79 -19.02 7.99
CA ASP A 96 1.07 -18.12 8.88
C ASP A 96 -0.37 -18.65 9.04
N THR A 97 -0.70 -19.09 10.25
CA THR A 97 -1.96 -19.77 10.57
C THR A 97 -2.91 -18.93 11.43
N ASP A 98 -2.45 -17.78 11.93
CA ASP A 98 -3.20 -16.85 12.77
C ASP A 98 -3.50 -15.51 12.06
N GLY A 99 -2.94 -15.32 10.87
CA GLY A 99 -3.24 -14.23 9.96
C GLY A 99 -2.11 -13.20 9.91
N ILE A 100 -1.86 -12.69 8.70
CA ILE A 100 -0.78 -11.73 8.49
C ILE A 100 -1.01 -10.41 9.24
N ALA A 101 0.03 -9.61 9.40
CA ALA A 101 -0.08 -8.23 9.89
C ALA A 101 0.48 -7.23 8.86
N VAL A 102 0.02 -5.99 8.96
CA VAL A 102 0.54 -4.83 8.22
C VAL A 102 1.11 -3.81 9.20
N GLY A 103 2.20 -3.16 8.81
CA GLY A 103 2.79 -2.06 9.57
C GLY A 103 1.84 -0.87 9.68
N GLY A 104 2.09 0.02 10.65
CA GLY A 104 1.21 1.15 10.94
C GLY A 104 1.33 2.34 9.98
N SER A 105 2.24 2.30 9.00
CA SER A 105 2.44 3.40 8.05
C SER A 105 3.00 2.94 6.71
N ILE A 106 2.89 3.82 5.71
CA ILE A 106 3.54 3.67 4.41
C ILE A 106 4.99 4.18 4.48
N THR A 107 5.93 3.37 4.02
CA THR A 107 7.33 3.76 3.85
C THR A 107 7.54 4.28 2.43
N LEU A 108 7.99 5.53 2.27
CA LEU A 108 8.11 6.15 0.95
C LEU A 108 9.30 5.66 0.11
N ASN A 109 10.35 5.14 0.76
CA ASN A 109 11.60 4.71 0.11
C ASN A 109 12.15 5.74 -0.89
N SER A 110 12.25 7.01 -0.49
CA SER A 110 12.66 8.13 -1.36
C SER A 110 11.71 8.47 -2.52
N GLY A 111 10.57 7.79 -2.65
CA GLY A 111 9.44 8.25 -3.45
C GLY A 111 8.66 9.37 -2.76
N THR A 112 7.63 9.89 -3.43
CA THR A 112 6.72 10.88 -2.84
C THR A 112 5.26 10.52 -3.10
N MET A 113 4.39 10.98 -2.20
CA MET A 113 2.94 10.86 -2.30
C MET A 113 2.33 12.19 -1.90
N LYS A 114 1.82 12.93 -2.89
CA LYS A 114 1.32 14.30 -2.72
C LYS A 114 -0.03 14.50 -3.40
N ASP A 115 -0.85 15.40 -2.88
CA ASP A 115 -2.03 15.87 -3.61
C ASP A 115 -1.65 16.77 -4.80
N ALA A 116 -2.67 17.34 -5.46
CA ALA A 116 -2.48 18.27 -6.57
C ALA A 116 -1.93 19.65 -6.14
N ALA A 117 -2.12 20.05 -4.88
CA ALA A 117 -1.62 21.30 -4.32
C ALA A 117 -0.16 21.19 -3.82
N GLY A 118 0.38 19.97 -3.76
CA GLY A 118 1.75 19.67 -3.34
C GLY A 118 1.89 19.25 -1.87
N ASN A 119 0.79 19.12 -1.13
CA ASN A 119 0.80 18.69 0.27
C ASN A 119 1.14 17.19 0.34
N ASP A 120 2.00 16.82 1.29
CA ASP A 120 2.39 15.44 1.49
C ASP A 120 1.29 14.63 2.17
N LEU A 121 1.09 13.38 1.72
CA LEU A 121 0.21 12.42 2.37
C LEU A 121 0.68 12.12 3.79
N THR A 122 -0.24 12.20 4.75
CA THR A 122 -0.02 11.62 6.08
C THR A 122 -0.03 10.10 5.96
N THR A 123 1.14 9.47 6.15
CA THR A 123 1.36 8.05 5.82
C THR A 123 0.87 7.05 6.87
N THR A 124 0.42 7.50 8.03
CA THR A 124 -0.16 6.64 9.07
C THR A 124 -1.40 5.94 8.53
N LEU A 125 -1.45 4.61 8.64
CA LEU A 125 -2.61 3.83 8.24
C LEU A 125 -3.69 3.92 9.31
N ASN A 126 -4.94 4.07 8.86
CA ASN A 126 -6.12 4.04 9.73
C ASN A 126 -7.11 3.00 9.22
N SER A 127 -7.98 2.51 10.11
CA SER A 127 -9.09 1.61 9.78
C SER A 127 -8.67 0.46 8.86
N VAL A 128 -7.60 -0.25 9.24
CA VAL A 128 -7.10 -1.41 8.51
C VAL A 128 -8.12 -2.55 8.65
N GLY A 129 -8.50 -3.17 7.53
CA GLY A 129 -9.36 -4.35 7.53
C GLY A 129 -8.76 -5.51 8.34
N SER A 130 -9.61 -6.44 8.78
CA SER A 130 -9.14 -7.58 9.58
C SER A 130 -8.30 -8.54 8.74
N LEU A 131 -7.13 -8.90 9.25
CA LEU A 131 -6.17 -9.80 8.58
C LEU A 131 -6.14 -11.21 9.20
N THR A 132 -6.92 -11.47 10.25
CA THR A 132 -6.88 -12.74 11.01
C THR A 132 -7.30 -13.98 10.20
N ALA A 133 -7.93 -13.78 9.04
CA ALA A 133 -8.32 -14.85 8.12
C ALA A 133 -7.58 -14.78 6.77
N VAL A 134 -6.54 -13.95 6.68
CA VAL A 134 -5.62 -13.89 5.54
C VAL A 134 -4.40 -14.72 5.93
N LEU A 135 -4.46 -16.01 5.62
CA LEU A 135 -3.50 -17.02 6.04
C LEU A 135 -2.50 -17.32 4.91
N VAL A 136 -1.35 -17.90 5.25
CA VAL A 136 -0.33 -18.31 4.27
C VAL A 136 0.15 -19.72 4.57
N ASP A 137 0.17 -20.57 3.54
CA ASP A 137 0.90 -21.84 3.57
C ASP A 137 1.55 -22.05 2.20
N SER A 138 2.83 -21.74 2.12
CA SER A 138 3.65 -21.93 0.93
C SER A 138 4.80 -22.89 1.16
N THR A 139 4.68 -23.74 2.18
CA THR A 139 5.70 -24.75 2.51
C THR A 139 5.59 -25.92 1.54
N ALA A 140 6.71 -26.27 0.89
CA ALA A 140 6.73 -27.41 -0.02
C ALA A 140 6.61 -28.72 0.79
N PRO A 141 5.80 -29.69 0.34
CA PRO A 141 5.74 -31.00 0.99
C PRO A 141 7.09 -31.71 0.91
N THR A 142 7.50 -32.36 2.01
CA THR A 142 8.70 -33.20 2.03
C THR A 142 8.31 -34.67 1.89
N VAL A 143 8.93 -35.40 0.95
CA VAL A 143 8.75 -36.86 0.82
C VAL A 143 9.72 -37.56 1.76
N SER A 144 9.21 -38.17 2.83
CA SER A 144 10.07 -38.72 3.90
C SER A 144 10.67 -40.11 3.58
N SER A 145 10.15 -40.87 2.62
CA SER A 145 10.84 -42.01 1.99
C SER A 145 10.02 -42.61 0.85
N VAL A 146 10.70 -43.23 -0.10
CA VAL A 146 10.12 -44.23 -1.00
C VAL A 146 10.69 -45.58 -0.60
N SER A 147 9.85 -46.50 -0.15
CA SER A 147 10.25 -47.88 0.07
C SER A 147 9.97 -48.66 -1.22
N VAL A 148 11.02 -49.17 -1.86
CA VAL A 148 10.85 -50.14 -2.96
C VAL A 148 10.80 -51.56 -2.37
N PRO A 149 9.82 -52.39 -2.75
CA PRO A 149 9.77 -53.77 -2.29
C PRO A 149 11.00 -54.55 -2.80
N ALA A 150 11.52 -55.46 -1.98
CA ALA A 150 12.61 -56.34 -2.38
C ALA A 150 12.16 -57.18 -3.59
N ASN A 151 12.99 -57.21 -4.65
CA ASN A 151 12.76 -58.08 -5.81
C ASN A 151 12.73 -59.53 -5.33
N ALA A 152 11.58 -60.21 -5.44
CA ALA A 152 11.50 -61.64 -5.23
C ALA A 152 12.30 -62.34 -6.35
N THR A 153 13.32 -63.10 -5.95
CA THR A 153 14.16 -63.93 -6.84
C THR A 153 13.38 -65.15 -7.35
#